data_AF-A0A7V3YLK4-F1
#
_entry.id   AF-A0A7V3YLK4-F1
#
_cell.length_a   1.000
_cell.length_b   1.000
_cell.length_c   1.000
_cell.angle_alpha   90.00
_cell.angle_beta   90.00
_cell.angle_gamma   90.00
#
_symmetry.space_group_name_H-M   'P 1'
#
loop_
_entity.id
_entity.type
_entity.pdbx_description
1 polymer ?
#
loop_
_entity_poly.entity_id
_entity_poly.type
_entity_poly.pdbx_seq_one_letter_code
_entity_poly.pdbx_strand_id
1 'polypeptide(L)'
;KLNILWPEIDFSTLKRAVKEKIALLNPLHLLEQAGIPTSFEALGFSPVMVREACLFARFLRDRVTLLDLLDHLGVLQEFLDTTLSG
;
A
#
# COMPACT_ATOMS: atom_id res chain seq x y z
N LYS A 1 20.36 -37.46 -9.08
CA LYS A 1 19.45 -36.89 -8.06
C LYS A 1 20.26 -35.89 -7.25
N LEU A 2 20.07 -34.59 -7.47
CA LEU A 2 20.75 -33.55 -6.69
C LEU A 2 20.02 -33.42 -5.35
N ASN A 3 20.64 -33.93 -4.28
CA ASN A 3 20.22 -33.67 -2.90
C ASN A 3 20.65 -32.24 -2.54
N ILE A 4 19.78 -31.28 -2.81
CA ILE A 4 19.92 -29.95 -2.22
C ILE A 4 19.38 -30.05 -0.80
N LEU A 5 20.30 -30.18 0.17
CA LEU A 5 20.01 -29.91 1.57
C LEU A 5 19.81 -28.40 1.69
N TRP A 6 18.55 -27.96 1.65
CA TRP A 6 18.23 -26.63 2.13
C TRP A 6 18.61 -26.59 3.61
N PRO A 7 19.52 -25.71 4.07
CA PRO A 7 19.73 -25.53 5.51
C PRO A 7 18.35 -25.24 6.12
N GLU A 8 18.05 -25.83 7.28
CA GLU A 8 16.81 -25.55 8.01
C GLU A 8 16.66 -24.02 8.11
N ILE A 9 15.74 -23.46 7.32
CA ILE A 9 15.52 -22.03 7.32
C ILE A 9 14.95 -21.71 8.69
N ASP A 10 15.72 -21.03 9.52
CA ASP A 10 15.21 -20.49 10.77
C ASP A 10 14.18 -19.42 10.45
N PHE A 11 12.93 -19.86 10.38
CA PHE A 11 11.77 -19.02 10.10
C PHE A 11 11.64 -17.87 11.09
N SER A 12 12.18 -17.98 12.31
CA SER A 12 12.15 -16.90 13.30
C SER A 12 13.10 -15.76 12.91
N THR A 13 14.32 -16.09 12.49
CA THR A 13 15.30 -15.11 11.97
C THR A 13 14.82 -14.48 10.68
N LEU A 14 14.25 -15.26 9.76
CA LEU A 14 13.66 -14.72 8.53
C LEU A 14 12.48 -13.78 8.84
N LYS A 15 11.56 -14.17 9.73
CA LYS A 15 10.43 -13.34 10.15
C LYS A 15 10.86 -12.03 10.79
N ARG A 16 11.92 -12.04 11.60
CA ARG A 16 12.51 -10.84 12.21
C ARG A 16 13.12 -9.92 11.14
N ALA A 17 13.96 -10.45 10.27
CA ALA A 17 14.60 -9.67 9.21
C ALA A 17 13.57 -9.05 8.24
N VAL A 18 12.51 -9.80 7.92
CA VAL A 18 11.38 -9.30 7.12
C VAL A 18 10.63 -8.19 7.86
N LYS A 19 10.32 -8.35 9.15
CA LYS A 19 9.68 -7.30 9.95
C LYS A 19 10.51 -6.03 10.02
N GLU A 20 11.81 -6.14 10.24
CA GLU A 20 12.75 -5.01 10.27
C GLU A 20 12.79 -4.29 8.92
N LYS A 21 12.84 -5.04 7.81
CA LYS A 21 12.77 -4.47 6.45
C LYS A 21 11.43 -3.81 6.16
N ILE A 22 10.30 -4.41 6.55
CA ILE A 22 8.96 -3.83 6.39
C ILE A 22 8.82 -2.55 7.24
N ALA A 23 9.37 -2.53 8.45
CA ALA A 23 9.34 -1.35 9.31
C ALA A 23 10.13 -0.17 8.72
N LEU A 24 11.23 -0.44 8.01
CA LEU A 24 11.99 0.56 7.25
C LEU A 24 11.25 1.07 6.00
N LEU A 25 10.23 0.35 5.54
CA LEU A 25 9.40 0.73 4.39
C LEU A 25 8.21 1.59 4.81
N ASN A 26 8.28 2.38 5.89
CA ASN A 26 7.27 3.40 6.15
C ASN A 26 7.35 4.47 5.04
N PRO A 27 6.46 4.42 4.03
CA PRO A 27 6.66 5.22 2.83
C PRO A 27 6.54 6.71 3.14
N LEU A 28 5.69 7.08 4.11
CA LEU A 28 5.54 8.46 4.55
C LEU A 28 6.83 9.01 5.13
N HIS A 29 7.48 8.27 6.02
CA HIS A 29 8.75 8.71 6.61
C HIS A 29 9.86 8.88 5.56
N LEU A 30 9.92 7.98 4.58
CA LEU A 30 10.89 8.07 3.48
C LEU A 30 10.61 9.29 2.58
N LEU A 31 9.34 9.57 2.29
CA LEU A 31 8.93 10.74 1.52
C LEU A 31 9.27 12.04 2.27
N GLU A 32 8.99 12.10 3.57
CA GLU A 32 9.35 13.23 4.44
C GLU A 32 10.86 13.48 4.45
N GLN A 33 11.67 12.44 4.64
CA GLN A 33 13.13 12.55 4.62
C GLN A 33 13.68 13.05 3.28
N ALA A 34 13.02 12.71 2.18
CA ALA A 34 13.38 13.15 0.85
C ALA A 34 12.84 14.55 0.50
N GLY A 35 12.09 15.21 1.40
CA GLY A 35 11.43 16.48 1.13
C GLY A 35 10.33 16.37 0.08
N ILE A 36 9.76 15.18 -0.12
CA ILE A 36 8.69 14.91 -1.08
C ILE A 36 7.35 15.16 -0.38
N PRO A 37 6.38 15.84 -1.03
CA PRO A 37 5.04 16.00 -0.50
C PRO A 37 4.41 14.68 -0.05
N THR A 38 3.88 14.65 1.17
CA THR A 38 3.28 13.46 1.78
C THR A 38 1.75 13.53 1.88
N SER A 39 1.16 14.65 1.46
CA SER A 39 -0.29 14.80 1.33
C SER A 39 -0.69 15.13 -0.10
N PHE A 40 -1.93 14.83 -0.46
CA PHE A 40 -2.45 15.13 -1.79
C PHE A 40 -2.60 16.64 -2.00
N GLU A 41 -2.93 17.39 -0.95
CA GLU A 41 -3.05 18.85 -0.95
C GLU A 41 -1.71 19.50 -1.26
N ALA A 42 -0.62 18.99 -0.70
CA ALA A 42 0.73 19.48 -0.98
C ALA A 42 1.18 19.19 -2.43
N LEU A 43 0.53 18.22 -3.09
CA LEU A 43 0.68 17.95 -4.53
C LEU A 43 -0.31 18.77 -5.40
N GLY A 44 -1.18 19.57 -4.81
CA GLY A 44 -2.17 20.39 -5.51
C GLY A 44 -3.47 19.67 -5.86
N PHE A 45 -3.73 18.50 -5.30
CA PHE A 45 -4.95 17.74 -5.52
C PHE A 45 -5.98 18.00 -4.43
N SER A 46 -7.22 18.26 -4.82
CA SER A 46 -8.34 18.32 -3.88
C SER A 46 -8.78 16.92 -3.42
N PRO A 47 -9.33 16.76 -2.21
CA PRO A 47 -9.85 15.47 -1.73
C PRO A 47 -10.88 14.84 -2.68
N VAL A 48 -11.74 15.65 -3.29
CA VAL A 48 -12.73 15.20 -4.29
C VAL A 48 -12.04 14.57 -5.50
N MET A 49 -11.01 15.22 -6.03
CA MET A 49 -10.27 14.71 -7.19
C MET A 49 -9.57 13.38 -6.87
N VAL A 50 -8.96 13.28 -5.68
CA VAL A 50 -8.31 12.03 -5.24
C VAL A 50 -9.33 10.91 -5.11
N ARG A 51 -10.50 11.20 -4.50
CA ARG A 51 -11.59 10.24 -4.35
C ARG A 51 -12.05 9.69 -5.71
N GLU A 52 -12.32 10.58 -6.66
CA GLU A 52 -12.73 10.20 -8.02
C GLU A 52 -11.66 9.38 -8.73
N ALA A 53 -10.38 9.77 -8.60
CA ALA A 53 -9.27 9.03 -9.16
C ALA A 53 -9.17 7.60 -8.59
N CYS A 54 -9.36 7.41 -7.28
CA CYS A 54 -9.37 6.09 -6.65
C CYS A 54 -10.52 5.21 -7.16
N LEU A 55 -11.73 5.76 -7.27
CA LEU A 55 -12.87 5.02 -7.81
C LEU A 55 -12.63 4.60 -9.27
N PHE A 56 -12.05 5.50 -10.07
CA PHE A 56 -11.79 5.24 -11.48
C PHE A 56 -10.59 4.29 -11.73
N ALA A 57 -9.57 4.32 -10.87
CA ALA A 57 -8.32 3.57 -11.04
C ALA A 57 -8.52 2.06 -11.22
N ARG A 58 -9.60 1.52 -10.65
CA ARG A 58 -10.01 0.11 -10.76
C ARG A 58 -10.31 -0.32 -12.20
N PHE A 59 -10.77 0.61 -13.04
CA PHE A 59 -11.13 0.33 -14.42
C PHE A 59 -9.97 0.56 -15.40
N LEU A 60 -8.82 1.07 -14.93
CA LEU A 60 -7.67 1.36 -15.79
C LEU A 60 -6.86 0.12 -16.19
N ARG A 61 -7.07 -1.02 -15.52
CA ARG A 61 -6.20 -2.19 -15.65
C ARG A 61 -7.02 -3.47 -15.59
N ASP A 62 -6.55 -4.50 -16.30
CA ASP A 62 -7.07 -5.86 -16.21
C ASP A 62 -6.34 -6.65 -15.11
N ARG A 63 -6.37 -6.12 -13.88
CA ARG A 63 -5.75 -6.76 -12.70
C ARG A 63 -6.53 -6.40 -11.44
N VAL A 64 -6.88 -7.41 -10.65
CA VAL A 64 -7.47 -7.22 -9.32
C VAL A 64 -6.48 -6.53 -8.38
N THR A 65 -6.96 -5.46 -7.74
CA THR A 65 -6.24 -4.68 -6.72
C THR A 65 -7.02 -4.63 -5.41
N LEU A 66 -6.42 -4.00 -4.40
CA LEU A 66 -7.09 -3.76 -3.12
C LEU A 66 -8.40 -2.96 -3.29
N LEU A 67 -8.44 -2.01 -4.23
CA LEU A 67 -9.63 -1.20 -4.47
C LEU A 67 -10.79 -2.04 -5.02
N ASP A 68 -10.50 -3.08 -5.80
CA ASP A 68 -11.51 -4.02 -6.30
C ASP A 68 -12.05 -4.93 -5.19
N LEU A 69 -11.18 -5.37 -4.28
CA LEU A 69 -11.58 -6.15 -3.12
C LEU A 69 -12.49 -5.33 -2.19
N LEU A 70 -12.15 -4.07 -1.92
CA LEU A 70 -12.96 -3.19 -1.07
C LEU A 70 -14.35 -2.93 -1.67
N ASP A 71 -14.44 -2.80 -2.99
CA ASP A 71 -15.73 -2.63 -3.67
C ASP A 71 -16.56 -3.89 -3.66
N HIS A 72 -15.93 -5.04 -3.91
CA HIS A 72 -16.62 -6.33 -3.85
C HIS A 72 -17.20 -6.60 -2.45
N LEU A 73 -16.54 -6.10 -1.41
CA LEU A 73 -17.02 -6.14 -0.03
C LEU A 73 -18.03 -5.03 0.32
N GLY A 74 -18.30 -4.09 -0.59
CA GLY A 74 -19.23 -2.99 -0.40
C GLY A 74 -18.73 -1.86 0.51
N VAL A 75 -17.43 -1.81 0.83
CA VAL A 75 -16.84 -0.87 1.81
C VAL A 75 -15.93 0.19 1.17
N LEU A 76 -15.76 0.19 -0.15
CA LEU A 76 -14.83 1.11 -0.84
C LEU A 76 -15.14 2.58 -0.57
N GLN A 77 -16.41 3.00 -0.63
CA GLN A 77 -16.75 4.41 -0.42
C GLN A 77 -16.49 4.87 1.02
N GLU A 78 -16.91 4.08 2.01
CA GLU A 78 -16.63 4.35 3.44
C GLU A 78 -15.13 4.42 3.72
N PHE A 79 -14.36 3.52 3.12
CA PHE A 79 -12.90 3.52 3.24
C PHE A 79 -12.30 4.81 2.68
N LEU A 80 -12.71 5.25 1.48
CA LEU A 80 -12.19 6.48 0.87
C LEU A 80 -12.61 7.71 1.67
N ASP A 81 -13.86 7.78 2.12
CA ASP A 81 -14.36 8.90 2.91
C ASP A 81 -13.59 8.99 4.23
N THR A 82 -13.36 7.87 4.92
CA THR A 82 -12.56 7.84 6.16
C THR A 82 -11.10 8.22 5.92
N THR A 83 -10.50 7.72 4.84
CA THR A 83 -9.07 7.93 4.54
C THR A 83 -8.78 9.37 4.07
N LEU A 84 -9.72 10.01 3.38
CA LEU A 84 -9.54 11.34 2.79
C LEU A 84 -10.12 12.47 3.65
N SER A 85 -10.79 12.16 4.77
CA SER A 85 -11.29 13.15 5.73
C SER A 85 -10.27 13.51 6.82
N GLY A 86 -9.09 12.90 6.80
CA GLY A 86 -8.01 13.07 7.79
C GLY A 86 -7.04 14.20 7.46
#